data_AF-A0A2G9SRT9-F1
#
_entry.id   AF-A0A2G9SRT9-F1
#
_cell.length_a   1.000
_cell.length_b   1.000
_cell.length_c   1.000
_cell.angle_alpha   90.00
_cell.angle_beta   90.00
_cell.angle_gamma   90.00
#
_symmetry.space_group_name_H-M   'P 1'
#
loop_
_entity.id
_entity.type
_entity.pdbx_description
1 polymer ?
#
loop_
_entity_poly.entity_id
_entity_poly.type
_entity_poly.pdbx_seq_one_letter_code
_entity_poly.pdbx_strand_id
1 'polypeptide(L)'
;MYRFAGDSLYPHQLLNNKDFARHSITFIYESSDKSIWFGTDGNGLGRIVGDSLITYTTKQGLAAGVVFCALEQPDGSILFGTNAGISRLRQGKLTNVTIQNGLFAQSAFFLVPDSIGRIWTGGNRGISCFSAKDLNEVLDGVRPVLSTVKAFDRSDGMKTSEVTGASMPPQQTTTGEFWIPTGKGVVVINPYRIKYNQLIPPVKIEQIRTDKELIVPRANLSFPPDVQRFDFHYTALSFLAPEKMKFKVKLEGFDHDWIDMGNTREITYTNLAPKVYTFRVKACNNDHIWNEEGASLSFKLEPHFYQTIWFIGLCTVSLVLVGVGAWSWRIRQLNLKQEELRLLVEERTKALQAEKENSERQRQIAEEASEFKTELIGVAANELRTPLKSISDFTAMLLNGQVPLHLQVQYLNIIRDLANRMTVTVDKLLDSSLIGVESLVLRKRDISLKGLAELAVLRHQDLAAKKSQRIELSIKSNALIYGDEDRLTEMVGQLISNAIKYSPFGSTIWVTVSEENHVGRIEVRDEGQGLSEEDKFLMFRKFQRLSAQPTGGETSVGLGLALVKRIVDLHSGKVWAESQGKGKGATFIVELPTVEAPAINPAKVSS
;
A
#
# COMPACT_ATOMS: atom_id res chain seq x y z
N MET A 1 92.48 -22.13 18.73
CA MET A 1 92.33 -23.58 18.54
C MET A 1 93.68 -24.22 18.77
N TYR A 2 93.72 -25.37 19.44
CA TYR A 2 94.96 -26.12 19.63
C TYR A 2 94.78 -27.51 19.02
N ARG A 3 95.80 -27.98 18.30
CA ARG A 3 95.89 -29.36 17.83
C ARG A 3 96.70 -30.16 18.84
N PHE A 4 96.11 -31.18 19.42
CA PHE A 4 96.83 -32.14 20.24
C PHE A 4 97.48 -33.19 19.32
N ALA A 5 98.80 -33.31 19.38
CA ALA A 5 99.56 -34.28 18.59
C ALA A 5 100.74 -34.81 19.42
N GLY A 6 100.79 -36.13 19.62
CA GLY A 6 101.69 -36.74 20.61
C GLY A 6 101.30 -36.29 22.02
N ASP A 7 102.25 -35.71 22.75
CA ASP A 7 102.07 -35.21 24.13
C ASP A 7 102.06 -33.68 24.21
N SER A 8 101.74 -32.98 23.12
CA SER A 8 101.82 -31.50 23.07
C SER A 8 100.66 -30.84 22.34
N LEU A 9 100.31 -29.63 22.78
CA LEU A 9 99.30 -28.77 22.18
C LEU A 9 99.97 -27.72 21.28
N TYR A 10 99.67 -27.78 19.99
CA TYR A 10 100.18 -26.83 19.01
C TYR A 10 99.10 -25.78 18.70
N PRO A 11 99.39 -24.47 18.81
CA PRO A 11 98.44 -23.45 18.39
C PRO A 11 98.19 -23.59 16.88
N HIS A 12 96.93 -23.70 16.51
CA HIS A 12 96.52 -23.77 15.11
C HIS A 12 95.71 -22.50 14.77
N GLN A 13 96.23 -21.72 13.81
CA GLN A 13 95.66 -20.45 13.41
C GLN A 13 94.85 -20.63 12.12
N LEU A 14 93.53 -20.59 12.25
CA LEU A 14 92.62 -20.66 11.11
C LEU A 14 92.54 -19.30 10.40
N LEU A 15 92.55 -19.33 9.07
CA LEU A 15 92.20 -18.17 8.25
C LEU A 15 90.72 -17.82 8.47
N ASN A 16 90.40 -16.52 8.59
CA ASN A 16 89.03 -15.99 8.74
C ASN A 16 88.23 -16.45 10.00
N ASN A 17 88.89 -16.57 11.16
CA ASN A 17 88.24 -17.04 12.39
C ASN A 17 87.47 -15.96 13.20
N LYS A 18 87.41 -14.70 12.75
CA LYS A 18 86.87 -13.57 13.54
C LYS A 18 85.40 -13.77 13.94
N ASP A 19 84.63 -14.42 13.08
CA ASP A 19 83.20 -14.66 13.31
C ASP A 19 82.94 -15.64 14.47
N PHE A 20 83.91 -16.51 14.80
CA PHE A 20 83.75 -17.50 15.87
C PHE A 20 84.43 -17.14 17.18
N ALA A 21 85.27 -16.12 17.19
CA ALA A 21 86.05 -15.74 18.38
C ALA A 21 85.19 -15.30 19.58
N ARG A 22 83.91 -14.98 19.37
CA ARG A 22 82.96 -14.54 20.41
C ARG A 22 81.97 -15.62 20.87
N HIS A 23 82.04 -16.82 20.29
CA HIS A 23 81.07 -17.89 20.50
C HIS A 23 81.72 -19.12 21.12
N SER A 24 81.02 -19.75 22.06
CA SER A 24 81.49 -21.01 22.65
C SER A 24 81.33 -22.13 21.64
N ILE A 25 82.34 -22.99 21.54
CA ILE A 25 82.24 -24.22 20.75
C ILE A 25 81.43 -25.24 21.55
N THR A 26 80.35 -25.75 20.95
CA THR A 26 79.39 -26.64 21.58
C THR A 26 79.62 -28.11 21.26
N PHE A 27 80.23 -28.41 20.10
CA PHE A 27 80.68 -29.75 19.73
C PHE A 27 81.82 -29.68 18.72
N ILE A 28 82.58 -30.77 18.63
CA ILE A 28 83.58 -31.00 17.58
C ILE A 28 83.36 -32.42 17.03
N TYR A 29 83.43 -32.58 15.72
CA TYR A 29 83.23 -33.84 15.00
C TYR A 29 84.21 -33.96 13.83
N GLU A 30 84.95 -35.06 13.74
CA GLU A 30 85.77 -35.38 12.56
C GLU A 30 84.96 -36.27 11.62
N SER A 31 84.67 -35.79 10.40
CA SER A 31 83.98 -36.59 9.39
C SER A 31 84.93 -37.52 8.65
N SER A 32 84.37 -38.48 7.91
CA SER A 32 85.11 -39.51 7.16
C SER A 32 86.14 -38.93 6.18
N ASP A 33 85.88 -37.75 5.63
CA ASP A 33 86.76 -37.01 4.72
C ASP A 33 87.90 -36.23 5.42
N LYS A 34 88.09 -36.45 6.73
CA LYS A 34 89.08 -35.76 7.58
C LYS A 34 88.84 -34.27 7.78
N SER A 35 87.67 -33.75 7.40
CA SER A 35 87.28 -32.40 7.78
C SER A 35 86.80 -32.34 9.23
N ILE A 36 87.14 -31.25 9.92
CA ILE A 36 86.73 -31.02 11.31
C ILE A 36 85.54 -30.08 11.32
N TRP A 37 84.41 -30.58 11.78
CA TRP A 37 83.19 -29.83 12.00
C TRP A 37 83.10 -29.37 13.45
N PHE A 38 82.63 -28.15 13.66
CA PHE A 38 82.31 -27.67 14.99
C PHE A 38 81.05 -26.82 14.96
N GLY A 39 80.28 -26.91 16.04
CA GLY A 39 79.11 -26.08 16.30
C GLY A 39 79.44 -24.96 17.26
N THR A 40 78.51 -24.01 17.33
CA THR A 40 78.62 -22.87 18.24
C THR A 40 77.33 -22.64 19.01
N ASP A 41 77.44 -21.82 20.04
CA ASP A 41 76.32 -21.35 20.85
C ASP A 41 75.49 -20.22 20.19
N GLY A 42 75.73 -19.88 18.91
CA GLY A 42 74.94 -18.83 18.25
C GLY A 42 75.33 -18.42 16.84
N ASN A 43 76.49 -18.82 16.31
CA ASN A 43 76.97 -18.41 14.99
C ASN A 43 77.05 -19.56 13.96
N GLY A 44 76.28 -20.61 14.18
CA GLY A 44 76.14 -21.73 13.27
C GLY A 44 77.28 -22.74 13.33
N LEU A 45 77.64 -23.26 12.15
CA LEU A 45 78.62 -24.34 11.96
C LEU A 45 79.89 -23.81 11.29
N GLY A 46 81.03 -24.31 11.74
CA GLY A 46 82.30 -24.23 11.03
C GLY A 46 82.74 -25.60 10.53
N ARG A 47 83.30 -25.64 9.32
CA ARG A 47 84.01 -26.79 8.75
C ARG A 47 85.43 -26.39 8.42
N ILE A 48 86.39 -27.15 8.94
CA ILE A 48 87.81 -26.97 8.69
C ILE A 48 88.24 -28.04 7.69
N VAL A 49 88.79 -27.59 6.56
CA VAL A 49 89.36 -28.45 5.51
C VAL A 49 90.80 -27.97 5.29
N GLY A 50 91.78 -28.73 5.77
CA GLY A 50 93.16 -28.25 5.86
C GLY A 50 93.23 -27.00 6.76
N ASP A 51 93.72 -25.89 6.22
CA ASP A 51 93.80 -24.59 6.92
C ASP A 51 92.61 -23.66 6.62
N SER A 52 91.66 -24.09 5.79
CA SER A 52 90.51 -23.29 5.36
C SER A 52 89.30 -23.52 6.24
N LEU A 53 88.61 -22.44 6.60
CA LEU A 53 87.36 -22.45 7.38
C LEU A 53 86.17 -22.07 6.49
N ILE A 54 85.18 -22.97 6.41
CA ILE A 54 83.90 -22.75 5.73
C ILE A 54 82.80 -22.62 6.79
N THR A 55 81.94 -21.62 6.64
CA THR A 55 80.92 -21.29 7.65
C THR A 55 79.51 -21.47 7.12
N TYR A 56 78.62 -22.05 7.93
CA TYR A 56 77.20 -22.17 7.62
C TYR A 56 76.38 -21.54 8.74
N THR A 57 75.62 -20.50 8.41
CA THR A 57 74.73 -19.80 9.34
C THR A 57 73.28 -19.91 8.87
N THR A 58 72.34 -19.32 9.60
CA THR A 58 70.93 -19.21 9.18
C THR A 58 70.78 -18.52 7.81
N LYS A 59 71.70 -17.62 7.45
CA LYS A 59 71.72 -16.98 6.11
C LYS A 59 71.99 -17.97 4.97
N GLN A 60 72.68 -19.08 5.26
CA GLN A 60 72.94 -20.15 4.30
C GLN A 60 71.89 -21.28 4.36
N GLY A 61 70.84 -21.12 5.18
CA GLY A 61 69.74 -22.08 5.29
C GLY A 61 69.83 -23.03 6.48
N LEU A 62 70.75 -22.80 7.43
CA LEU A 62 70.79 -23.57 8.69
C LEU A 62 69.52 -23.30 9.52
N ALA A 63 68.96 -24.32 10.18
CA ALA A 63 67.72 -24.18 10.94
C ALA A 63 67.85 -23.15 12.08
N ALA A 64 69.00 -23.11 12.76
CA ALA A 64 69.32 -22.10 13.74
C ALA A 64 70.83 -21.97 14.00
N GLY A 65 71.24 -20.86 14.63
CA GLY A 65 72.64 -20.55 14.91
C GLY A 65 73.25 -21.34 16.07
N VAL A 66 72.44 -21.95 16.94
CA VAL A 66 72.94 -22.82 18.02
C VAL A 66 72.93 -24.26 17.53
N VAL A 67 74.08 -24.91 17.53
CA VAL A 67 74.22 -26.27 16.99
C VAL A 67 74.89 -27.16 18.00
N PHE A 68 74.34 -28.34 18.24
CA PHE A 68 74.68 -29.17 19.41
C PHE A 68 75.40 -30.47 19.06
N CYS A 69 75.18 -31.00 17.86
CA CYS A 69 75.76 -32.26 17.45
C CYS A 69 75.83 -32.37 15.93
N ALA A 70 76.65 -33.32 15.46
CA ALA A 70 76.70 -33.76 14.08
C ALA A 70 76.57 -35.29 14.02
N LEU A 71 75.96 -35.79 12.95
CA LEU A 71 75.85 -37.21 12.62
C LEU A 71 76.05 -37.38 11.11
N GLU A 72 77.18 -37.97 10.71
CA GLU A 72 77.41 -38.35 9.32
C GLU A 72 76.57 -39.57 8.94
N GLN A 73 75.92 -39.50 7.78
CA GLN A 73 75.07 -40.53 7.23
C GLN A 73 75.85 -41.39 6.22
N PRO A 74 75.40 -42.64 5.93
CA PRO A 74 76.08 -43.53 4.98
C PRO A 74 76.20 -42.98 3.55
N ASP A 75 75.38 -42.01 3.15
CA ASP A 75 75.44 -41.36 1.85
C ASP A 75 76.40 -40.14 1.80
N GLY A 76 77.16 -39.92 2.87
CA GLY A 76 78.11 -38.81 3.03
C GLY A 76 77.45 -37.47 3.38
N SER A 77 76.13 -37.42 3.56
CA SER A 77 75.47 -36.23 4.10
C SER A 77 75.64 -36.16 5.61
N ILE A 78 75.60 -34.94 6.17
CA ILE A 78 75.75 -34.75 7.62
C ILE A 78 74.50 -34.09 8.18
N LEU A 79 73.94 -34.70 9.21
CA LEU A 79 72.85 -34.14 10.01
C LEU A 79 73.43 -33.33 11.17
N PHE A 80 72.82 -32.20 11.45
CA PHE A 80 73.19 -31.30 12.52
C PHE A 80 71.97 -31.03 13.41
N GLY A 81 72.09 -31.36 14.69
CA GLY A 81 71.07 -31.04 15.67
C GLY A 81 71.21 -29.59 16.13
N THR A 82 70.16 -28.80 16.01
CA THR A 82 70.14 -27.36 16.35
C THR A 82 69.12 -27.07 17.45
N ASN A 83 69.08 -25.84 17.96
CA ASN A 83 68.02 -25.42 18.89
C ASN A 83 66.65 -25.20 18.23
N ALA A 84 66.53 -25.29 16.90
CA ALA A 84 65.28 -25.17 16.15
C ALA A 84 65.04 -26.31 15.15
N GLY A 85 65.57 -27.50 15.43
CA GLY A 85 65.33 -28.72 14.65
C GLY A 85 66.60 -29.36 14.14
N ILE A 86 66.49 -30.13 13.05
CA ILE A 86 67.59 -30.86 12.44
C ILE A 86 67.87 -30.27 11.06
N SER A 87 69.13 -29.96 10.77
CA SER A 87 69.60 -29.53 9.46
C SER A 87 70.44 -30.61 8.80
N ARG A 88 70.18 -30.95 7.54
CA ARG A 88 71.02 -31.84 6.75
C ARG A 88 71.81 -31.04 5.73
N LEU A 89 73.11 -31.24 5.69
CA LEU A 89 73.97 -30.77 4.62
C LEU A 89 74.26 -31.91 3.64
N ARG A 90 73.83 -31.75 2.40
CA ARG A 90 74.07 -32.71 1.31
C ARG A 90 74.49 -31.94 0.06
N GLN A 91 75.67 -32.25 -0.48
CA GLN A 91 76.22 -31.57 -1.68
C GLN A 91 76.22 -30.03 -1.56
N GLY A 92 76.54 -29.51 -0.36
CA GLY A 92 76.57 -28.06 -0.10
C GLY A 92 75.21 -27.39 0.14
N LYS A 93 74.09 -28.13 0.02
CA LYS A 93 72.74 -27.62 0.28
C LYS A 93 72.26 -28.01 1.67
N LEU A 94 71.69 -27.04 2.40
CA LEU A 94 71.03 -27.26 3.68
C LEU A 94 69.52 -27.47 3.50
N THR A 95 68.98 -28.52 4.12
CA THR A 95 67.54 -28.75 4.28
C THR A 95 67.20 -29.04 5.73
N ASN A 96 65.99 -28.67 6.17
CA ASN A 96 65.65 -28.65 7.59
C ASN A 96 64.37 -29.45 7.90
N VAL A 97 64.34 -30.05 9.08
CA VAL A 97 63.15 -30.66 9.70
C VAL A 97 62.91 -30.02 11.06
N THR A 98 61.70 -29.51 11.26
CA THR A 98 61.28 -28.78 12.47
C THR A 98 60.02 -29.41 13.09
N ILE A 99 59.48 -28.80 14.15
CA ILE A 99 58.18 -29.22 14.74
C ILE A 99 57.06 -29.22 13.69
N GLN A 100 57.10 -28.29 12.73
CA GLN A 100 56.08 -28.23 11.66
C GLN A 100 56.10 -29.47 10.77
N ASN A 101 57.25 -30.16 10.69
CA ASN A 101 57.43 -31.39 9.95
C ASN A 101 57.20 -32.64 10.83
N GLY A 102 56.69 -32.49 12.06
CA GLY A 102 56.39 -33.59 12.96
C GLY A 102 57.46 -33.91 14.01
N LEU A 103 58.53 -33.12 14.12
CA LEU A 103 59.54 -33.30 15.18
C LEU A 103 58.90 -33.08 16.57
N PHE A 104 59.19 -33.97 17.53
CA PHE A 104 58.55 -33.92 18.86
C PHE A 104 58.99 -32.72 19.72
N ALA A 105 60.29 -32.46 19.74
CA ALA A 105 60.91 -31.35 20.47
C ALA A 105 61.43 -30.28 19.50
N GLN A 106 61.50 -29.03 19.95
CA GLN A 106 62.01 -27.93 19.12
C GLN A 106 63.51 -28.05 18.89
N SER A 107 64.23 -28.44 19.94
CA SER A 107 65.68 -28.58 19.91
C SER A 107 66.07 -30.05 19.73
N ALA A 108 67.10 -30.29 18.93
CA ALA A 108 67.74 -31.60 18.76
C ALA A 108 69.14 -31.54 19.39
N PHE A 109 69.25 -31.88 20.68
CA PHE A 109 70.50 -31.81 21.43
C PHE A 109 71.50 -32.91 21.06
N PHE A 110 71.00 -34.06 20.61
CA PHE A 110 71.81 -35.16 20.13
C PHE A 110 71.15 -35.86 18.94
N LEU A 111 71.94 -36.58 18.16
CA LEU A 111 71.50 -37.46 17.08
C LEU A 111 72.28 -38.77 17.18
N VAL A 112 71.60 -39.87 17.48
CA VAL A 112 72.23 -41.18 17.63
C VAL A 112 71.46 -42.22 16.81
N PRO A 113 72.09 -42.89 15.84
CA PRO A 113 71.45 -43.98 15.11
C PRO A 113 71.39 -45.24 15.99
N ASP A 114 70.34 -46.04 15.83
CA ASP A 114 70.30 -47.41 16.34
C ASP A 114 70.56 -48.44 15.23
N SER A 115 70.73 -49.72 15.59
CA SER A 115 71.06 -50.77 14.62
C SER A 115 69.89 -51.19 13.73
N ILE A 116 68.68 -50.71 14.00
CA ILE A 116 67.47 -51.00 13.21
C ILE A 116 67.05 -49.83 12.30
N GLY A 117 67.94 -48.86 12.10
CA GLY A 117 67.76 -47.78 11.13
C GLY A 117 66.87 -46.64 11.61
N ARG A 118 66.74 -46.44 12.92
CA ARG A 118 66.11 -45.24 13.50
C ARG A 118 67.15 -44.26 13.98
N ILE A 119 66.78 -42.99 14.03
CA ILE A 119 67.55 -41.92 14.64
C ILE A 119 66.85 -41.51 15.92
N TRP A 120 67.63 -41.45 16.99
CA TRP A 120 67.24 -40.98 18.30
C TRP A 120 67.70 -39.55 18.50
N THR A 121 66.81 -38.72 19.03
CA THR A 121 67.10 -37.33 19.39
C THR A 121 66.38 -36.97 20.69
N GLY A 122 66.82 -35.90 21.34
CA GLY A 122 66.20 -35.40 22.56
C GLY A 122 66.36 -33.89 22.68
N GLY A 123 65.46 -33.28 23.43
CA GLY A 123 65.42 -31.83 23.60
C GLY A 123 64.69 -31.41 24.86
N ASN A 124 64.09 -30.22 24.81
CA ASN A 124 63.35 -29.62 25.91
C ASN A 124 62.00 -30.32 26.25
N ARG A 125 61.47 -31.16 25.35
CA ARG A 125 60.18 -31.86 25.54
C ARG A 125 60.29 -33.34 25.88
N GLY A 126 61.46 -33.94 25.71
CA GLY A 126 61.68 -35.36 25.92
C GLY A 126 62.62 -35.95 24.88
N ILE A 127 62.57 -37.27 24.80
CA ILE A 127 63.34 -38.08 23.85
C ILE A 127 62.40 -38.56 22.75
N SER A 128 62.85 -38.62 21.50
CA SER A 128 62.07 -39.19 20.41
C SER A 128 62.94 -39.99 19.46
N CYS A 129 62.32 -40.96 18.80
CA CYS A 129 62.94 -41.70 17.71
C CYS A 129 62.01 -41.81 16.50
N PHE A 130 62.61 -41.81 15.32
CA PHE A 130 61.92 -41.92 14.02
C PHE A 130 62.82 -42.63 13.02
N SER A 131 62.25 -43.13 11.93
CA SER A 131 63.01 -43.82 10.89
C SER A 131 63.99 -42.86 10.20
N ALA A 132 65.24 -43.29 10.00
CA ALA A 132 66.22 -42.53 9.25
C ALA A 132 65.78 -42.33 7.78
N LYS A 133 65.10 -43.33 7.21
CA LYS A 133 64.53 -43.26 5.86
C LYS A 133 63.44 -42.18 5.78
N ASP A 134 62.52 -42.17 6.74
CA ASP A 134 61.43 -41.18 6.80
C ASP A 134 61.97 -39.75 6.98
N LEU A 135 62.97 -39.57 7.87
CA LEU A 135 63.67 -38.29 8.00
C LEU A 135 64.25 -37.81 6.67
N ASN A 136 64.94 -38.69 5.94
CA ASN A 136 65.53 -38.35 4.66
C ASN A 136 64.47 -38.01 3.60
N GLU A 137 63.36 -38.75 3.54
CA GLU A 137 62.26 -38.46 2.61
C GLU A 137 61.61 -37.09 2.87
N VAL A 138 61.48 -36.67 4.15
CA VAL A 138 61.02 -35.31 4.49
C VAL A 138 62.06 -34.26 4.09
N LEU A 139 63.34 -34.50 4.38
CA LEU A 139 64.44 -33.59 4.03
C LEU A 139 64.66 -33.47 2.51
N ASP A 140 64.28 -34.48 1.73
CA ASP A 140 64.25 -34.49 0.26
C ASP A 140 62.97 -33.86 -0.32
N GLY A 141 61.97 -33.57 0.52
CA GLY A 141 60.68 -32.99 0.11
C GLY A 141 59.69 -33.99 -0.49
N VAL A 142 59.96 -35.29 -0.37
CA VAL A 142 59.08 -36.37 -0.84
C VAL A 142 57.82 -36.47 0.02
N ARG A 143 57.93 -36.15 1.32
CA ARG A 143 56.80 -36.10 2.26
C ARG A 143 56.82 -34.79 3.07
N PRO A 144 55.65 -34.28 3.48
CA PRO A 144 55.58 -33.03 4.24
C PRO A 144 55.95 -33.19 5.72
N VAL A 145 55.69 -34.37 6.30
CA VAL A 145 55.83 -34.65 7.74
C VAL A 145 56.37 -36.06 7.99
N LEU A 146 57.05 -36.23 9.13
CA LEU A 146 57.45 -37.53 9.66
C LEU A 146 56.21 -38.38 9.94
N SER A 147 56.16 -39.58 9.37
CA SER A 147 55.04 -40.51 9.47
C SER A 147 54.91 -41.12 10.87
N THR A 148 56.04 -41.49 11.48
CA THR A 148 56.05 -42.26 12.73
C THR A 148 57.12 -41.73 13.68
N VAL A 149 56.70 -40.93 14.66
CA VAL A 149 57.56 -40.41 15.73
C VAL A 149 57.14 -41.02 17.05
N LYS A 150 58.01 -41.86 17.63
CA LYS A 150 57.80 -42.38 18.98
C LYS A 150 58.49 -41.43 19.96
N ALA A 151 57.71 -40.84 20.84
CA ALA A 151 58.17 -39.86 21.82
C ALA A 151 58.04 -40.40 23.24
N PHE A 152 58.99 -40.01 24.08
CA PHE A 152 59.12 -40.36 25.49
C PHE A 152 59.25 -39.09 26.31
N ASP A 153 58.41 -38.94 27.32
CA ASP A 153 58.43 -37.81 28.26
C ASP A 153 58.10 -38.29 29.68
N ARG A 154 57.66 -37.39 30.56
CA ARG A 154 57.31 -37.73 31.95
C ARG A 154 56.22 -38.79 32.07
N SER A 155 55.29 -38.85 31.12
CA SER A 155 54.24 -39.88 31.08
C SER A 155 54.79 -41.28 30.81
N ASP A 156 55.95 -41.40 30.17
CA ASP A 156 56.62 -42.69 29.90
C ASP A 156 57.62 -43.10 30.99
N GLY A 157 57.62 -42.40 32.13
CA GLY A 157 58.46 -42.71 33.28
C GLY A 157 59.70 -41.84 33.45
N MET A 158 59.92 -40.83 32.59
CA MET A 158 61.01 -39.88 32.79
C MET A 158 60.73 -38.98 34.02
N LYS A 159 61.75 -38.72 34.86
CA LYS A 159 61.61 -37.79 36.00
C LYS A 159 61.46 -36.33 35.57
N THR A 160 62.05 -35.97 34.43
CA THR A 160 61.94 -34.67 33.76
C THR A 160 61.90 -34.90 32.25
N SER A 161 61.18 -34.05 31.52
CA SER A 161 61.16 -34.08 30.06
C SER A 161 62.42 -33.48 29.45
N GLU A 162 63.09 -32.57 30.16
CA GLU A 162 64.24 -31.86 29.61
C GLU A 162 65.51 -32.73 29.66
N VAL A 163 66.01 -33.06 28.47
CA VAL A 163 67.31 -33.69 28.28
C VAL A 163 68.40 -32.63 28.44
N THR A 164 69.50 -32.97 29.10
CA THR A 164 70.63 -32.04 29.24
C THR A 164 71.29 -31.85 27.87
N GLY A 165 71.45 -30.59 27.44
CA GLY A 165 72.01 -30.24 26.13
C GLY A 165 73.48 -30.62 25.92
N ALA A 166 74.03 -30.18 24.77
CA ALA A 166 75.31 -30.48 24.11
C ALA A 166 76.58 -30.85 24.90
N SER A 167 76.62 -30.68 26.22
CA SER A 167 77.80 -30.96 27.04
C SER A 167 78.03 -32.45 27.29
N MET A 168 77.01 -33.31 27.12
CA MET A 168 77.14 -34.76 27.38
C MET A 168 76.28 -35.57 26.39
N PRO A 169 76.86 -36.09 25.29
CA PRO A 169 76.10 -36.91 24.34
C PRO A 169 75.67 -38.22 25.01
N PRO A 170 74.51 -38.79 24.61
CA PRO A 170 74.10 -40.10 25.08
C PRO A 170 75.18 -41.14 24.83
N GLN A 171 75.38 -42.02 25.81
CA GLN A 171 76.33 -43.13 25.67
C GLN A 171 75.56 -44.41 25.34
N GLN A 172 76.05 -45.15 24.35
CA GLN A 172 75.54 -46.47 24.03
C GLN A 172 76.40 -47.54 24.72
N THR A 173 75.75 -48.45 25.43
CA THR A 173 76.41 -49.61 26.04
C THR A 173 76.72 -50.68 24.99
N THR A 174 77.58 -51.64 25.33
CA THR A 174 77.85 -52.82 24.47
C THR A 174 76.62 -53.69 24.23
N THR A 175 75.63 -53.64 25.13
CA THR A 175 74.33 -54.31 25.00
C THR A 175 73.33 -53.50 24.17
N GLY A 176 73.69 -52.29 23.74
CA GLY A 176 72.92 -51.42 22.87
C GLY A 176 71.94 -50.49 23.57
N GLU A 177 71.95 -50.42 24.90
CA GLU A 177 71.14 -49.46 25.68
C GLU A 177 71.72 -48.05 25.59
N PHE A 178 70.85 -47.05 25.46
CA PHE A 178 71.22 -45.65 25.49
C PHE A 178 71.05 -45.06 26.88
N TRP A 179 72.10 -44.41 27.37
CA TRP A 179 72.14 -43.67 28.61
C TRP A 179 72.13 -42.18 28.30
N ILE A 180 71.01 -41.53 28.59
CA ILE A 180 70.71 -40.16 28.20
C ILE A 180 70.67 -39.29 29.46
N PRO A 181 71.57 -38.28 29.60
CA PRO A 181 71.55 -37.39 30.75
C PRO A 181 70.36 -36.42 30.69
N THR A 182 69.76 -36.15 31.84
CA THR A 182 68.65 -35.20 32.02
C THR A 182 68.90 -34.32 33.24
N GLY A 183 68.13 -33.22 33.37
CA GLY A 183 68.23 -32.34 34.55
C GLY A 183 67.89 -33.00 35.90
N LYS A 184 67.34 -34.23 35.91
CA LYS A 184 66.99 -34.99 37.13
C LYS A 184 67.64 -36.38 37.20
N GLY A 185 68.80 -36.53 36.57
CA GLY A 185 69.57 -37.78 36.54
C GLY A 185 69.64 -38.40 35.14
N VAL A 186 69.87 -39.70 35.04
CA VAL A 186 70.02 -40.40 33.75
C VAL A 186 68.77 -41.18 33.41
N VAL A 187 68.35 -41.12 32.15
CA VAL A 187 67.33 -41.99 31.55
C VAL A 187 68.04 -43.09 30.78
N VAL A 188 67.67 -44.35 31.03
CA VAL A 188 68.18 -45.50 30.30
C VAL A 188 67.07 -46.05 29.42
N ILE A 189 67.34 -46.19 28.12
CA ILE A 189 66.40 -46.77 27.17
C ILE A 189 67.07 -47.87 26.35
N ASN A 190 66.43 -49.04 26.29
CA ASN A 190 66.84 -50.10 25.38
C ASN A 190 66.01 -50.00 24.10
N PRO A 191 66.59 -49.56 22.96
CA PRO A 191 65.84 -49.33 21.73
C PRO A 191 65.18 -50.60 21.17
N TYR A 192 65.68 -51.79 21.53
CA TYR A 192 65.20 -53.09 21.04
C TYR A 192 64.13 -53.72 21.94
N ARG A 193 63.85 -53.15 23.11
CA ARG A 193 62.87 -53.68 24.08
C ARG A 193 61.72 -52.72 24.39
N ILE A 194 61.48 -51.75 23.51
CA ILE A 194 60.36 -50.83 23.63
C ILE A 194 59.06 -51.60 23.43
N LYS A 195 58.20 -51.61 24.44
CA LYS A 195 56.85 -52.18 24.34
C LYS A 195 55.92 -51.12 23.75
N TYR A 196 55.22 -51.50 22.68
CA TYR A 196 54.21 -50.66 22.05
C TYR A 196 52.83 -51.08 22.55
N ASN A 197 51.99 -50.10 22.86
CA ASN A 197 50.60 -50.33 23.22
C ASN A 197 49.79 -50.66 21.96
N GLN A 198 49.49 -51.95 21.76
CA GLN A 198 48.68 -52.43 20.64
C GLN A 198 47.18 -52.50 20.97
N LEU A 199 46.78 -52.09 22.18
CA LEU A 199 45.37 -52.13 22.58
C LEU A 199 44.60 -51.00 21.90
N ILE A 200 43.60 -51.38 21.11
CA ILE A 200 42.63 -50.46 20.51
C ILE A 200 41.79 -49.87 21.66
N PRO A 201 41.78 -48.55 21.87
CA PRO A 201 41.08 -47.96 22.99
C PRO A 201 39.55 -47.98 22.76
N PRO A 202 38.75 -48.59 23.64
CA PRO A 202 37.29 -48.50 23.58
C PRO A 202 36.87 -47.05 23.76
N VAL A 203 36.08 -46.51 22.83
CA VAL A 203 35.57 -45.14 22.89
C VAL A 203 34.17 -45.16 23.48
N LYS A 204 33.84 -44.19 24.33
CA LYS A 204 32.52 -44.06 24.93
C LYS A 204 32.09 -42.59 24.95
N ILE A 205 30.88 -42.33 24.52
CA ILE A 205 30.20 -41.04 24.75
C ILE A 205 29.61 -41.14 26.16
N GLU A 206 30.03 -40.25 27.06
CA GLU A 206 29.68 -40.33 28.47
C GLU A 206 28.36 -39.62 28.75
N GLN A 207 28.21 -38.41 28.22
CA GLN A 207 27.07 -37.54 28.50
C GLN A 207 26.88 -36.52 27.38
N ILE A 208 25.64 -36.08 27.23
CA ILE A 208 25.25 -34.93 26.42
C ILE A 208 24.68 -33.90 27.37
N ARG A 209 25.28 -32.72 27.44
CA ARG A 209 24.72 -31.60 28.20
C ARG A 209 24.02 -30.65 27.22
N THR A 210 22.75 -30.39 27.48
CA THR A 210 21.97 -29.37 26.77
C THR A 210 21.74 -28.16 27.67
N ASP A 211 21.19 -27.07 27.13
CA ASP A 211 20.81 -25.89 27.92
C ASP A 211 19.81 -26.21 29.06
N LYS A 212 19.06 -27.32 28.94
CA LYS A 212 18.00 -27.69 29.87
C LYS A 212 18.43 -28.77 30.86
N GLU A 213 19.13 -29.79 30.37
CA GLU A 213 19.40 -30.99 31.14
C GLU A 213 20.64 -31.76 30.67
N LEU A 214 21.14 -32.60 31.57
CA LEU A 214 22.21 -33.54 31.34
C LEU A 214 21.63 -34.92 31.04
N ILE A 215 21.93 -35.46 29.86
CA ILE A 215 21.33 -36.68 29.34
C ILE A 215 22.40 -37.74 29.14
N VAL A 216 22.11 -38.94 29.65
CA VAL A 216 22.93 -40.13 29.40
C VAL A 216 22.63 -40.68 28.00
N PRO A 217 23.64 -40.96 27.16
CA PRO A 217 23.45 -41.51 25.83
C PRO A 217 22.65 -42.82 25.84
N ARG A 218 21.60 -42.88 25.02
CA ARG A 218 20.75 -44.05 24.79
C ARG A 218 20.21 -44.04 23.37
N ALA A 219 19.63 -45.14 22.92
CA ALA A 219 18.98 -45.19 21.61
C ALA A 219 17.75 -44.27 21.55
N ASN A 220 17.45 -43.75 20.35
CA ASN A 220 16.25 -42.95 20.04
C ASN A 220 16.10 -41.66 20.87
N LEU A 221 17.18 -40.88 21.03
CA LEU A 221 17.09 -39.56 21.64
C LEU A 221 16.39 -38.57 20.70
N SER A 222 15.39 -37.87 21.21
CA SER A 222 14.76 -36.73 20.54
C SER A 222 14.75 -35.54 21.48
N PHE A 223 15.05 -34.36 20.95
CA PHE A 223 15.18 -33.12 21.68
C PHE A 223 14.13 -32.11 21.23
N PRO A 224 13.57 -31.32 22.16
CA PRO A 224 12.64 -30.27 21.80
C PRO A 224 13.35 -29.17 21.00
N PRO A 225 12.61 -28.42 20.17
CA PRO A 225 13.17 -27.43 19.25
C PRO A 225 13.88 -26.25 19.92
N ASP A 226 13.67 -26.03 21.21
CA ASP A 226 14.27 -24.90 21.96
C ASP A 226 15.70 -25.16 22.44
N VAL A 227 16.23 -26.39 22.27
CA VAL A 227 17.61 -26.69 22.66
C VAL A 227 18.55 -26.03 21.66
N GLN A 228 19.34 -25.06 22.11
CA GLN A 228 20.25 -24.32 21.25
C GLN A 228 21.68 -24.83 21.36
N ARG A 229 22.08 -25.39 22.50
CA ARG A 229 23.44 -25.88 22.75
C ARG A 229 23.46 -27.37 23.06
N PHE A 230 24.45 -28.04 22.48
CA PHE A 230 24.77 -29.44 22.72
C PHE A 230 26.26 -29.58 23.04
N ASP A 231 26.59 -29.90 24.28
CA ASP A 231 27.95 -30.26 24.69
C ASP A 231 28.06 -31.78 24.79
N PHE A 232 28.91 -32.37 23.95
CA PHE A 232 29.19 -33.81 23.96
C PHE A 232 30.46 -34.07 24.75
N HIS A 233 30.35 -34.84 25.82
CA HIS A 233 31.50 -35.35 26.55
C HIS A 233 31.74 -36.80 26.18
N TYR A 234 32.99 -37.10 25.86
CA TYR A 234 33.40 -38.41 25.41
C TYR A 234 34.76 -38.78 25.99
N THR A 235 35.02 -40.07 26.07
CA THR A 235 36.25 -40.62 26.63
C THR A 235 36.68 -41.84 25.83
N ALA A 236 37.90 -42.28 26.09
CA ALA A 236 38.37 -43.57 25.64
C ALA A 236 39.13 -44.26 26.78
N LEU A 237 39.09 -45.58 26.83
CA LEU A 237 39.71 -46.34 27.91
C LEU A 237 41.16 -46.69 27.56
N SER A 238 42.10 -45.99 28.18
CA SER A 238 43.54 -46.32 28.19
C SER A 238 44.14 -45.88 29.52
N PHE A 239 44.66 -46.82 30.31
CA PHE A 239 45.26 -46.55 31.62
C PHE A 239 46.77 -46.27 31.58
N LEU A 240 47.44 -46.57 30.46
CA LEU A 240 48.89 -46.45 30.35
C LEU A 240 49.35 -44.98 30.22
N ALA A 241 48.68 -44.21 29.38
CA ALA A 241 48.95 -42.78 29.20
C ALA A 241 47.67 -42.05 28.73
N PRO A 242 46.69 -41.84 29.65
CA PRO A 242 45.42 -41.17 29.34
C PRO A 242 45.56 -39.78 28.69
N GLU A 243 46.63 -39.06 29.03
CA GLU A 243 46.98 -37.71 28.57
C GLU A 243 47.54 -37.67 27.14
N LYS A 244 47.99 -38.82 26.63
CA LYS A 244 48.52 -38.99 25.26
C LYS A 244 47.49 -39.52 24.27
N MET A 245 46.26 -39.72 24.71
CA MET A 245 45.18 -40.07 23.79
C MET A 245 44.83 -38.89 22.89
N LYS A 246 44.54 -39.19 21.62
CA LYS A 246 44.01 -38.20 20.68
C LYS A 246 42.61 -38.58 20.25
N PHE A 247 41.75 -37.59 20.06
CA PHE A 247 40.36 -37.76 19.67
C PHE A 247 40.09 -37.07 18.34
N LYS A 248 39.24 -37.69 17.53
CA LYS A 248 38.63 -37.07 16.36
C LYS A 248 37.13 -37.20 16.45
N VAL A 249 36.41 -36.13 16.14
CA VAL A 249 34.96 -36.07 16.24
C VAL A 249 34.34 -35.62 14.92
N LYS A 250 33.08 -35.99 14.69
CA LYS A 250 32.29 -35.56 13.54
C LYS A 250 30.81 -35.62 13.88
N LEU A 251 30.07 -34.54 13.65
CA LEU A 251 28.62 -34.50 13.68
C LEU A 251 28.06 -34.63 12.26
N GLU A 252 27.61 -35.83 11.90
CA GLU A 252 27.00 -36.08 10.59
C GLU A 252 25.71 -35.25 10.44
N GLY A 253 25.64 -34.49 9.35
CA GLY A 253 24.56 -33.52 9.11
C GLY A 253 24.92 -32.08 9.46
N PHE A 254 26.10 -31.84 10.05
CA PHE A 254 26.64 -30.51 10.32
C PHE A 254 28.09 -30.37 9.83
N ASP A 255 28.99 -31.29 10.22
CA ASP A 255 30.39 -31.25 9.84
C ASP A 255 30.66 -31.89 8.47
N HIS A 256 31.55 -31.28 7.70
CA HIS A 256 32.02 -31.84 6.43
C HIS A 256 33.03 -32.98 6.65
N ASP A 257 34.06 -32.73 7.47
CA ASP A 257 35.17 -33.64 7.75
C ASP A 257 35.38 -33.87 9.25
N TRP A 258 36.26 -34.82 9.60
CA TRP A 258 36.64 -35.09 10.98
C TRP A 258 37.43 -33.92 11.59
N ILE A 259 37.04 -33.50 12.79
CA ILE A 259 37.71 -32.47 13.58
C ILE A 259 38.72 -33.14 14.51
N ASP A 260 39.99 -32.72 14.46
CA ASP A 260 41.03 -33.18 15.40
C ASP A 260 40.93 -32.41 16.71
N MET A 261 40.61 -33.11 17.79
CA MET A 261 40.39 -32.54 19.11
C MET A 261 41.63 -32.61 19.99
N GLY A 262 42.74 -33.17 19.49
CA GLY A 262 43.91 -33.48 20.32
C GLY A 262 43.48 -34.35 21.52
N ASN A 263 43.85 -33.95 22.73
CA ASN A 263 43.45 -34.63 23.96
C ASN A 263 42.14 -34.10 24.58
N THR A 264 41.42 -33.20 23.89
CA THR A 264 40.18 -32.59 24.38
C THR A 264 39.02 -33.58 24.32
N ARG A 265 38.25 -33.64 25.41
CA ARG A 265 37.19 -34.63 25.66
C ARG A 265 35.77 -34.06 25.63
N GLU A 266 35.64 -32.82 25.18
CA GLU A 266 34.37 -32.09 25.08
C GLU A 266 34.34 -31.31 23.77
N ILE A 267 33.19 -31.32 23.10
CA ILE A 267 32.90 -30.45 21.96
C ILE A 267 31.49 -29.89 22.08
N THR A 268 31.34 -28.62 21.71
CA THR A 268 30.07 -27.89 21.76
C THR A 268 29.58 -27.60 20.34
N TYR A 269 28.32 -27.94 20.07
CA TYR A 269 27.56 -27.48 18.90
C TYR A 269 26.45 -26.53 19.33
N THR A 270 26.20 -25.50 18.53
CA THR A 270 25.14 -24.53 18.80
C THR A 270 24.26 -24.30 17.57
N ASN A 271 23.00 -23.91 17.79
CA ASN A 271 22.03 -23.53 16.78
C ASN A 271 21.88 -24.55 15.65
N LEU A 272 21.80 -25.83 16.01
CA LEU A 272 21.52 -26.91 15.06
C LEU A 272 20.11 -26.74 14.48
N ALA A 273 19.98 -26.98 13.17
CA ALA A 273 18.67 -26.96 12.51
C ALA A 273 17.88 -28.24 12.85
N PRO A 274 16.54 -28.22 12.82
CA PRO A 274 15.76 -29.43 13.06
C PRO A 274 16.04 -30.53 12.04
N LYS A 275 16.71 -31.60 12.47
CA LYS A 275 17.07 -32.76 11.65
C LYS A 275 17.48 -33.93 12.56
N VAL A 276 17.70 -35.09 11.93
CA VAL A 276 18.42 -36.22 12.54
C VAL A 276 19.91 -36.01 12.35
N TYR A 277 20.66 -36.10 13.44
CA TYR A 277 22.12 -36.00 13.50
C TYR A 277 22.72 -37.29 14.05
N THR A 278 23.96 -37.59 13.67
CA THR A 278 24.75 -38.66 14.26
C THR A 278 26.10 -38.11 14.71
N PHE A 279 26.30 -38.01 16.01
CA PHE A 279 27.60 -37.67 16.58
C PHE A 279 28.51 -38.89 16.56
N ARG A 280 29.71 -38.77 16.00
CA ARG A 280 30.74 -39.80 15.97
C ARG A 280 31.99 -39.31 16.65
N VAL A 281 32.64 -40.19 17.39
CA VAL A 281 33.94 -39.96 18.01
C VAL A 281 34.81 -41.19 17.85
N LYS A 282 36.07 -40.98 17.46
CA LYS A 282 37.11 -42.00 17.46
C LYS A 282 38.31 -41.51 18.26
N ALA A 283 39.09 -42.45 18.78
CA ALA A 283 40.27 -42.14 19.57
C ALA A 283 41.45 -43.02 19.19
N CYS A 284 42.66 -42.54 19.42
CA CYS A 284 43.86 -43.35 19.42
C CYS A 284 44.58 -43.32 20.75
N ASN A 285 45.33 -44.40 21.00
CA ASN A 285 46.18 -44.51 22.17
C ASN A 285 47.50 -43.73 21.99
N ASN A 286 48.38 -43.81 22.99
CA ASN A 286 49.70 -43.17 23.01
C ASN A 286 50.66 -43.66 21.91
N ASP A 287 50.36 -44.79 21.26
CA ASP A 287 51.11 -45.39 20.16
C ASP A 287 50.41 -45.23 18.80
N HIS A 288 49.46 -44.27 18.70
CA HIS A 288 48.73 -43.92 17.48
C HIS A 288 47.89 -45.05 16.87
N ILE A 289 47.55 -46.08 17.66
CA ILE A 289 46.59 -47.11 17.25
C ILE A 289 45.18 -46.54 17.40
N TRP A 290 44.51 -46.29 16.26
CA TRP A 290 43.17 -45.73 16.19
C TRP A 290 42.09 -46.81 16.33
N ASN A 291 41.06 -46.52 17.12
CA ASN A 291 39.79 -47.20 17.04
C ASN A 291 38.94 -46.55 15.95
N GLU A 292 38.98 -47.09 14.72
CA GLU A 292 38.25 -46.54 13.58
C GLU A 292 36.73 -46.75 13.65
N GLU A 293 36.27 -47.74 14.41
CA GLU A 293 34.83 -47.96 14.68
C GLU A 293 34.28 -46.83 15.57
N GLY A 294 35.02 -46.49 16.61
CA GLY A 294 34.70 -45.40 17.54
C GLY A 294 33.42 -45.64 18.33
N ALA A 295 32.76 -44.55 18.73
CA ALA A 295 31.42 -44.55 19.28
C ALA A 295 30.55 -43.58 18.49
N SER A 296 29.28 -43.94 18.30
CA SER A 296 28.31 -43.10 17.61
C SER A 296 27.03 -42.95 18.42
N LEU A 297 26.37 -41.82 18.25
CA LEU A 297 25.08 -41.52 18.87
C LEU A 297 24.21 -40.73 17.92
N SER A 298 23.07 -41.33 17.54
CA SER A 298 22.06 -40.66 16.73
C SER A 298 21.01 -40.00 17.62
N PHE A 299 20.65 -38.77 17.28
CA PHE A 299 19.58 -38.03 17.93
C PHE A 299 18.81 -37.18 16.92
N LYS A 300 17.57 -36.86 17.26
CA LYS A 300 16.70 -36.01 16.46
C LYS A 300 16.44 -34.69 17.19
N LEU A 301 16.58 -33.58 16.49
CA LEU A 301 16.10 -32.28 16.95
C LEU A 301 14.74 -32.03 16.27
N GLU A 302 13.67 -31.98 17.06
CA GLU A 302 12.33 -31.73 16.53
C GLU A 302 12.20 -30.31 15.98
N PRO A 303 11.40 -30.07 14.93
CA PRO A 303 11.11 -28.72 14.44
C PRO A 303 10.13 -27.98 15.35
N HIS A 304 10.21 -26.64 15.37
CA HIS A 304 9.14 -25.82 15.94
C HIS A 304 7.83 -26.06 15.18
N PHE A 305 6.68 -25.86 15.84
CA PHE A 305 5.37 -26.11 15.21
C PHE A 305 5.21 -25.34 13.88
N TYR A 306 5.76 -24.12 13.77
CA TYR A 306 5.69 -23.31 12.55
C TYR A 306 6.62 -23.76 11.42
N GLN A 307 7.59 -24.63 11.72
CA GLN A 307 8.49 -25.26 10.73
C GLN A 307 7.91 -26.57 10.18
N THR A 308 6.75 -27.00 10.68
CA THR A 308 6.10 -28.23 10.21
C THR A 308 5.41 -28.04 8.86
N ILE A 309 5.39 -29.09 8.04
CA ILE A 309 4.81 -29.06 6.68
C ILE A 309 3.32 -28.70 6.72
N TRP A 310 2.56 -29.21 7.70
CA TRP A 310 1.13 -28.93 7.80
C TRP A 310 0.87 -27.45 8.16
N PHE A 311 1.68 -26.85 9.03
CA PHE A 311 1.54 -25.44 9.40
C PHE A 311 1.87 -24.53 8.21
N ILE A 312 2.96 -24.83 7.49
CA ILE A 312 3.30 -24.14 6.25
C ILE A 312 2.15 -24.28 5.24
N GLY A 313 1.58 -25.48 5.09
CA GLY A 313 0.40 -25.75 4.28
C GLY A 313 -0.84 -24.95 4.71
N LEU A 314 -1.06 -24.79 6.01
CA LEU A 314 -2.17 -23.99 6.53
C LEU A 314 -1.97 -22.50 6.25
N CYS A 315 -0.75 -21.97 6.41
CA CYS A 315 -0.42 -20.60 6.06
C CYS A 315 -0.61 -20.32 4.57
N THR A 316 -0.18 -21.24 3.68
CA THR A 316 -0.38 -21.08 2.24
C THR A 316 -1.85 -21.12 1.86
N VAL A 317 -2.64 -22.04 2.43
CA VAL A 317 -4.09 -22.08 2.22
C VAL A 317 -4.77 -20.82 2.74
N SER A 318 -4.41 -20.33 3.93
CA SER A 318 -4.94 -19.08 4.48
C SER A 318 -4.64 -17.89 3.57
N LEU A 319 -3.44 -17.81 3.00
CA LEU A 319 -3.06 -16.74 2.09
C LEU A 319 -3.84 -16.80 0.78
N VAL A 320 -4.08 -18.00 0.24
CA VAL A 320 -4.95 -18.22 -0.92
C VAL A 320 -6.39 -17.79 -0.60
N LEU A 321 -6.94 -18.16 0.56
CA LEU A 321 -8.28 -17.77 0.97
C LEU A 321 -8.43 -16.25 1.14
N VAL A 322 -7.43 -15.57 1.71
CA VAL A 322 -7.40 -14.10 1.79
C VAL A 322 -7.36 -13.50 0.39
N GLY A 323 -6.56 -14.06 -0.52
CA GLY A 323 -6.52 -13.64 -1.92
C GLY A 323 -7.87 -13.80 -2.63
N VAL A 324 -8.53 -14.95 -2.47
CA VAL A 324 -9.87 -15.22 -3.02
C VAL A 324 -10.93 -14.32 -2.36
N GLY A 325 -10.83 -14.07 -1.06
CA GLY A 325 -11.70 -13.16 -0.32
C GLY A 325 -11.56 -11.72 -0.81
N ALA A 326 -10.34 -11.23 -0.98
CA ALA A 326 -10.06 -9.91 -1.53
C ALA A 326 -10.54 -9.79 -2.99
N TRP A 327 -10.33 -10.83 -3.80
CA TRP A 327 -10.80 -10.88 -5.19
C TRP A 327 -12.33 -10.88 -5.29
N SER A 328 -13.02 -11.73 -4.53
CA SER A 328 -14.48 -11.77 -4.49
C SER A 328 -15.09 -10.49 -3.92
N TRP A 329 -14.47 -9.90 -2.88
CA TRP A 329 -14.86 -8.59 -2.38
C TRP A 329 -14.68 -7.50 -3.43
N ARG A 330 -13.57 -7.51 -4.19
CA ARG A 330 -13.33 -6.57 -5.29
C ARG A 330 -14.37 -6.72 -6.39
N ILE A 331 -14.72 -7.94 -6.78
CA ILE A 331 -15.79 -8.20 -7.77
C ILE A 331 -17.13 -7.69 -7.24
N ARG A 332 -17.46 -7.95 -5.97
CA ARG A 332 -18.69 -7.43 -5.37
C ARG A 332 -18.74 -5.90 -5.35
N GLN A 333 -17.63 -5.24 -5.03
CA GLN A 333 -17.52 -3.78 -5.09
C GLN A 333 -17.70 -3.24 -6.52
N LEU A 334 -17.15 -3.94 -7.51
CA LEU A 334 -17.34 -3.57 -8.92
C LEU A 334 -18.79 -3.74 -9.36
N ASN A 335 -19.45 -4.84 -8.97
CA ASN A 335 -20.85 -5.09 -9.30
C ASN A 335 -21.79 -4.08 -8.61
N LEU A 336 -21.55 -3.75 -7.34
CA LEU A 336 -22.32 -2.72 -6.63
C LEU A 336 -22.17 -1.34 -7.30
N LYS A 337 -20.94 -0.99 -7.71
CA LYS A 337 -20.70 0.23 -8.49
C LYS A 337 -21.37 0.19 -9.86
N GLN A 338 -21.41 -0.98 -10.51
CA GLN A 338 -22.13 -1.14 -11.78
C GLN A 338 -23.63 -0.96 -11.60
N GLU A 339 -24.23 -1.46 -10.51
CA GLU A 339 -25.65 -1.23 -10.21
C GLU A 339 -25.93 0.23 -9.87
N GLU A 340 -25.08 0.88 -9.06
CA GLU A 340 -25.19 2.31 -8.76
C GLU A 340 -25.09 3.15 -10.04
N LEU A 341 -24.12 2.87 -10.90
CA LEU A 341 -23.98 3.50 -12.21
C LEU A 341 -25.17 3.22 -13.11
N ARG A 342 -25.72 2.00 -13.10
CA ARG A 342 -26.90 1.65 -13.90
C ARG A 342 -28.14 2.40 -13.43
N LEU A 343 -28.36 2.47 -12.13
CA LEU A 343 -29.46 3.23 -11.53
C LEU A 343 -29.31 4.73 -11.82
N LEU A 344 -28.09 5.27 -11.70
CA LEU A 344 -27.80 6.67 -12.02
C LEU A 344 -27.99 6.95 -13.51
N VAL A 345 -27.56 6.05 -14.41
CA VAL A 345 -27.79 6.17 -15.84
C VAL A 345 -29.28 6.08 -16.16
N GLU A 346 -30.03 5.20 -15.49
CA GLU A 346 -31.48 5.07 -15.66
C GLU A 346 -32.24 6.30 -15.12
N GLU A 347 -31.82 6.84 -13.98
CA GLU A 347 -32.35 8.09 -13.41
C GLU A 347 -32.03 9.28 -14.32
N ARG A 348 -30.80 9.37 -14.84
CA ARG A 348 -30.38 10.41 -15.79
C ARG A 348 -31.07 10.27 -17.13
N THR A 349 -31.28 9.06 -17.63
CA THR A 349 -32.06 8.86 -18.87
C THR A 349 -33.53 9.18 -18.66
N LYS A 350 -34.15 8.83 -17.53
CA LYS A 350 -35.52 9.25 -17.20
C LYS A 350 -35.63 10.76 -17.03
N ALA A 351 -34.67 11.40 -16.35
CA ALA A 351 -34.63 12.85 -16.19
C ALA A 351 -34.43 13.56 -17.53
N LEU A 352 -33.53 13.06 -18.39
CA LEU A 352 -33.33 13.58 -19.74
C LEU A 352 -34.54 13.34 -20.64
N GLN A 353 -35.23 12.20 -20.51
CA GLN A 353 -36.46 11.92 -21.24
C GLN A 353 -37.57 12.87 -20.80
N ALA A 354 -37.75 13.10 -19.49
CA ALA A 354 -38.72 14.04 -18.95
C ALA A 354 -38.37 15.50 -19.30
N GLU A 355 -37.08 15.86 -19.32
CA GLU A 355 -36.61 17.18 -19.77
C GLU A 355 -36.85 17.36 -21.28
N LYS A 356 -36.61 16.32 -22.08
CA LYS A 356 -36.89 16.32 -23.52
C LYS A 356 -38.40 16.40 -23.80
N GLU A 357 -39.23 15.63 -23.10
CA GLU A 357 -40.70 15.70 -23.22
C GLU A 357 -41.24 17.06 -22.76
N ASN A 358 -40.69 17.65 -21.69
CA ASN A 358 -41.03 19.00 -21.28
C ASN A 358 -40.56 20.05 -22.30
N SER A 359 -39.37 19.89 -22.88
CA SER A 359 -38.86 20.78 -23.92
C SER A 359 -39.67 20.66 -25.22
N GLU A 360 -40.12 19.45 -25.58
CA GLU A 360 -41.01 19.21 -26.72
C GLU A 360 -42.40 19.80 -26.47
N ARG A 361 -42.97 19.64 -25.26
CA ARG A 361 -44.21 20.33 -24.87
C ARG A 361 -44.07 21.85 -24.92
N GLN A 362 -42.97 22.40 -24.38
CA GLN A 362 -42.73 23.85 -24.44
C GLN A 362 -42.61 24.34 -25.89
N ARG A 363 -41.94 23.57 -26.75
CA ARG A 363 -41.84 23.88 -28.16
C ARG A 363 -43.19 23.80 -28.87
N GLN A 364 -44.02 22.81 -28.58
CA GLN A 364 -45.34 22.65 -29.18
C GLN A 364 -46.30 23.76 -28.73
N ILE A 365 -46.27 24.14 -27.45
CA ILE A 365 -47.01 25.31 -26.93
C ILE A 365 -46.50 26.61 -27.58
N ALA A 366 -45.19 26.75 -27.78
CA ALA A 366 -44.62 27.92 -28.43
C ALA A 366 -44.94 27.99 -29.94
N GLU A 367 -44.99 26.85 -30.63
CA GLU A 367 -45.40 26.75 -32.03
C GLU A 367 -46.89 27.09 -32.18
N GLU A 368 -47.77 26.54 -31.33
CA GLU A 368 -49.21 26.90 -31.30
C GLU A 368 -49.42 28.39 -30.98
N ALA A 369 -48.67 28.94 -30.02
CA ALA A 369 -48.72 30.37 -29.69
C ALA A 369 -48.17 31.24 -30.83
N SER A 370 -47.16 30.76 -31.56
CA SER A 370 -46.58 31.46 -32.72
C SER A 370 -47.50 31.42 -33.93
N GLU A 371 -48.18 30.31 -34.19
CA GLU A 371 -49.20 30.19 -35.24
C GLU A 371 -50.39 31.11 -34.92
N PHE A 372 -50.90 31.07 -33.68
CA PHE A 372 -51.95 31.99 -33.24
C PHE A 372 -51.54 33.46 -33.35
N LYS A 373 -50.30 33.80 -32.98
CA LYS A 373 -49.76 35.16 -33.13
C LYS A 373 -49.68 35.57 -34.61
N THR A 374 -49.29 34.66 -35.49
CA THR A 374 -49.17 34.92 -36.93
C THR A 374 -50.54 35.09 -37.58
N GLU A 375 -51.53 34.28 -37.17
CA GLU A 375 -52.93 34.39 -37.60
C GLU A 375 -53.57 35.70 -37.13
N LEU A 376 -53.38 36.09 -35.86
CA LEU A 376 -53.86 37.37 -35.32
C LEU A 376 -53.26 38.58 -36.05
N ILE A 377 -51.95 38.56 -36.32
CA ILE A 377 -51.29 39.63 -37.09
C ILE A 377 -51.87 39.69 -38.51
N GLY A 378 -52.13 38.53 -39.13
CA GLY A 378 -52.75 38.45 -40.46
C GLY A 378 -54.15 39.05 -40.53
N VAL A 379 -55.02 38.71 -39.57
CA VAL A 379 -56.40 39.23 -39.48
C VAL A 379 -56.39 40.73 -39.17
N ALA A 380 -55.59 41.17 -38.19
CA ALA A 380 -55.47 42.58 -37.82
C ALA A 380 -54.95 43.44 -38.98
N ALA A 381 -53.94 42.96 -39.70
CA ALA A 381 -53.40 43.66 -40.86
C ALA A 381 -54.46 43.84 -41.95
N ASN A 382 -55.29 42.84 -42.21
CA ASN A 382 -56.32 42.90 -43.25
C ASN A 382 -57.51 43.81 -42.85
N GLU A 383 -57.94 43.73 -41.59
CA GLU A 383 -59.00 44.55 -40.99
C GLU A 383 -58.62 46.04 -40.91
N LEU A 384 -57.34 46.37 -40.69
CA LEU A 384 -56.84 47.75 -40.71
C LEU A 384 -56.57 48.27 -42.12
N ARG A 385 -56.09 47.41 -43.03
CA ARG A 385 -55.75 47.80 -44.41
C ARG A 385 -56.97 48.24 -45.20
N THR A 386 -58.11 47.59 -44.99
CA THR A 386 -59.36 47.87 -45.72
C THR A 386 -59.87 49.29 -45.49
N PRO A 387 -60.12 49.77 -44.24
CA PRO A 387 -60.53 51.15 -43.99
C PRO A 387 -59.44 52.15 -44.36
N LEU A 388 -58.16 51.84 -44.14
CA LEU A 388 -57.05 52.74 -44.47
C LEU A 388 -56.92 52.97 -45.99
N LYS A 389 -57.17 51.93 -46.79
CA LYS A 389 -57.25 52.04 -48.24
C LYS A 389 -58.44 52.90 -48.65
N SER A 390 -59.63 52.69 -48.09
CA SER A 390 -60.80 53.51 -48.39
C SER A 390 -60.64 54.98 -48.00
N ILE A 391 -59.98 55.27 -46.87
CA ILE A 391 -59.61 56.65 -46.49
C ILE A 391 -58.66 57.26 -47.54
N SER A 392 -57.63 56.51 -47.95
CA SER A 392 -56.70 56.95 -49.00
C SER A 392 -57.42 57.22 -50.33
N ASP A 393 -58.33 56.34 -50.75
CA ASP A 393 -59.08 56.48 -52.00
C ASP A 393 -60.04 57.69 -51.94
N PHE A 394 -60.78 57.85 -50.84
CA PHE A 394 -61.69 59.00 -50.67
C PHE A 394 -60.96 60.33 -50.56
N THR A 395 -59.80 60.38 -49.88
CA THR A 395 -58.97 61.60 -49.84
C THR A 395 -58.39 61.94 -51.21
N ALA A 396 -57.96 60.95 -52.00
CA ALA A 396 -57.48 61.16 -53.37
C ALA A 396 -58.59 61.71 -54.29
N MET A 397 -59.82 61.17 -54.20
CA MET A 397 -60.97 61.68 -54.97
C MET A 397 -61.32 63.13 -54.58
N LEU A 398 -61.23 63.48 -53.30
CA LEU A 398 -61.43 64.86 -52.82
C LEU A 398 -60.33 65.81 -53.32
N LEU A 399 -59.06 65.41 -53.26
CA LEU A 399 -57.91 66.22 -53.70
C LEU A 399 -57.90 66.45 -55.22
N ASN A 400 -58.31 65.46 -56.00
CA ASN A 400 -58.34 65.52 -57.47
C ASN A 400 -59.57 66.26 -58.02
N GLY A 401 -60.42 66.84 -57.15
CA GLY A 401 -61.61 67.59 -57.56
C GLY A 401 -62.73 66.72 -58.18
N GLN A 402 -62.68 65.40 -57.99
CA GLN A 402 -63.64 64.45 -58.56
C GLN A 402 -64.97 64.40 -57.79
N VAL A 403 -65.07 65.07 -56.64
CA VAL A 403 -66.26 65.10 -55.79
C VAL A 403 -66.89 66.51 -55.80
N PRO A 404 -68.18 66.65 -56.21
CA PRO A 404 -68.89 67.93 -56.19
C PRO A 404 -68.90 68.60 -54.81
N LEU A 405 -68.83 69.93 -54.75
CA LEU A 405 -68.68 70.71 -53.50
C LEU A 405 -69.74 70.36 -52.44
N HIS A 406 -70.98 70.10 -52.86
CA HIS A 406 -72.09 69.74 -51.95
C HIS A 406 -71.95 68.36 -51.28
N LEU A 407 -71.15 67.44 -51.86
CA LEU A 407 -70.92 66.09 -51.31
C LEU A 407 -69.60 65.98 -50.53
N GLN A 408 -68.71 66.97 -50.60
CA GLN A 408 -67.39 66.90 -49.95
C GLN A 408 -67.50 66.73 -48.44
N VAL A 409 -68.45 67.42 -47.80
CA VAL A 409 -68.71 67.28 -46.35
C VAL A 409 -69.15 65.86 -46.00
N GLN A 410 -69.93 65.20 -46.87
CA GLN A 410 -70.39 63.84 -46.67
C GLN A 410 -69.23 62.82 -46.76
N TYR A 411 -68.32 63.00 -47.73
CA TYR A 411 -67.11 62.19 -47.85
C TYR A 411 -66.14 62.40 -46.67
N LEU A 412 -65.97 63.64 -46.19
CA LEU A 412 -65.18 63.93 -44.98
C LEU A 412 -65.77 63.26 -43.72
N ASN A 413 -67.10 63.22 -43.61
CA ASN A 413 -67.76 62.48 -42.53
C ASN A 413 -67.54 60.96 -42.65
N ILE A 414 -67.57 60.39 -43.86
CA ILE A 414 -67.25 58.97 -44.10
C ILE A 414 -65.79 58.67 -43.70
N ILE A 415 -64.84 59.52 -44.08
CA ILE A 415 -63.43 59.37 -43.68
C ILE A 415 -63.28 59.43 -42.15
N ARG A 416 -63.93 60.40 -41.49
CA ARG A 416 -63.92 60.51 -40.02
C ARG A 416 -64.49 59.26 -39.35
N ASP A 417 -65.60 58.73 -39.86
CA ASP A 417 -66.20 57.51 -39.32
C ASP A 417 -65.32 56.29 -39.53
N LEU A 418 -64.65 56.18 -40.69
CA LEU A 418 -63.66 55.12 -40.95
C LEU A 418 -62.46 55.24 -40.00
N ALA A 419 -61.96 56.46 -39.75
CA ALA A 419 -60.87 56.71 -38.82
C ALA A 419 -61.25 56.34 -37.37
N ASN A 420 -62.43 56.77 -36.91
CA ASN A 420 -62.95 56.43 -35.58
C ASN A 420 -63.17 54.92 -35.42
N ARG A 421 -63.69 54.24 -36.45
CA ARG A 421 -63.80 52.77 -36.46
C ARG A 421 -62.43 52.11 -36.35
N MET A 422 -61.42 52.64 -37.03
CA MET A 422 -60.06 52.13 -36.97
C MET A 422 -59.46 52.27 -35.57
N THR A 423 -59.65 53.42 -34.90
CA THR A 423 -59.25 53.62 -33.49
C THR A 423 -59.92 52.62 -32.56
N VAL A 424 -61.23 52.43 -32.70
CA VAL A 424 -61.98 51.42 -31.92
C VAL A 424 -61.48 49.99 -32.20
N THR A 425 -61.12 49.66 -33.44
CA THR A 425 -60.54 48.35 -33.79
C THR A 425 -59.14 48.17 -33.19
N VAL A 426 -58.32 49.22 -33.15
CA VAL A 426 -57.00 49.19 -32.50
C VAL A 426 -57.13 49.00 -30.99
N ASP A 427 -58.01 49.73 -30.32
CA ASP A 427 -58.26 49.57 -28.88
C ASP A 427 -58.75 48.15 -28.55
N LYS A 428 -59.65 47.60 -29.39
CA LYS A 428 -60.13 46.21 -29.27
C LYS A 428 -59.02 45.16 -29.47
N LEU A 429 -58.06 45.40 -30.34
CA LEU A 429 -56.90 44.52 -30.54
C LEU A 429 -55.95 44.60 -29.33
N LEU A 430 -55.74 45.78 -28.77
CA LEU A 430 -54.95 45.96 -27.54
C LEU A 430 -55.61 45.23 -26.35
N ASP A 431 -56.93 45.32 -26.19
CA ASP A 431 -57.66 44.58 -25.16
C ASP A 431 -57.53 43.06 -25.32
N SER A 432 -57.46 42.56 -26.57
CA SER A 432 -57.27 41.13 -26.84
C SER A 432 -55.87 40.62 -26.47
N SER A 433 -54.85 41.49 -26.50
CA SER A 433 -53.48 41.14 -26.07
C SER A 433 -53.36 40.94 -24.56
N LEU A 434 -54.26 41.51 -23.76
CA LEU A 434 -54.32 41.32 -22.30
C LEU A 434 -54.93 39.97 -21.90
N ILE A 435 -55.61 39.27 -22.81
CA ILE A 435 -56.27 37.98 -22.54
C ILE A 435 -55.31 36.79 -22.72
N GLY A 436 -54.19 37.00 -23.43
CA GLY A 436 -53.24 35.94 -23.81
C GLY A 436 -52.00 35.78 -22.91
N VAL A 437 -51.73 36.69 -21.98
CA VAL A 437 -50.51 36.62 -21.13
C VAL A 437 -50.85 35.98 -19.78
N GLU A 438 -50.08 34.98 -19.37
CA GLU A 438 -50.21 34.22 -18.11
C GLU A 438 -49.91 35.02 -16.82
N SER A 439 -49.86 36.36 -16.85
CA SER A 439 -49.45 37.19 -15.71
C SER A 439 -50.48 38.24 -15.30
N LEU A 440 -51.72 37.83 -15.02
CA LEU A 440 -52.63 38.65 -14.23
C LEU A 440 -52.28 38.48 -12.74
N VAL A 441 -51.34 39.30 -12.25
CA VAL A 441 -51.01 39.38 -10.83
C VAL A 441 -52.17 40.06 -10.09
N LEU A 442 -52.89 39.30 -9.28
CA LEU A 442 -54.02 39.81 -8.48
C LEU A 442 -53.50 40.47 -7.20
N ARG A 443 -53.99 41.67 -6.90
CA ARG A 443 -53.74 42.36 -5.63
C ARG A 443 -54.95 42.17 -4.71
N LYS A 444 -55.01 41.01 -4.06
CA LYS A 444 -56.15 40.65 -3.22
C LYS A 444 -56.11 41.36 -1.86
N ARG A 445 -57.23 41.92 -1.43
CA ARG A 445 -57.49 42.49 -0.10
C ARG A 445 -58.92 42.21 0.32
N ASP A 446 -59.25 42.44 1.59
CA ASP A 446 -60.62 42.37 2.06
C ASP A 446 -61.41 43.57 1.51
N ILE A 447 -62.48 43.29 0.77
CA ILE A 447 -63.28 44.30 0.08
C ILE A 447 -64.75 44.09 0.42
N SER A 448 -65.44 45.21 0.65
CA SER A 448 -66.89 45.25 0.80
C SER A 448 -67.58 45.06 -0.55
N LEU A 449 -68.45 44.05 -0.66
CA LEU A 449 -69.30 43.85 -1.85
C LEU A 449 -70.22 45.04 -2.13
N LYS A 450 -70.71 45.69 -1.06
CA LYS A 450 -71.45 46.94 -1.15
C LYS A 450 -70.64 48.02 -1.87
N GLY A 451 -69.39 48.24 -1.43
CA GLY A 451 -68.51 49.25 -2.02
C GLY A 451 -68.22 49.00 -3.51
N LEU A 452 -67.99 47.74 -3.89
CA LEU A 452 -67.81 47.34 -5.29
C LEU A 452 -69.03 47.67 -6.16
N ALA A 453 -70.22 47.29 -5.70
CA ALA A 453 -71.46 47.55 -6.43
C ALA A 453 -71.77 49.04 -6.52
N GLU A 454 -71.59 49.81 -5.44
CA GLU A 454 -71.78 51.27 -5.43
C GLU A 454 -70.85 51.96 -6.43
N LEU A 455 -69.57 51.59 -6.44
CA LEU A 455 -68.58 52.20 -7.34
C LEU A 455 -68.85 51.83 -8.81
N ALA A 456 -69.23 50.58 -9.08
CA ALA A 456 -69.58 50.14 -10.42
C ALA A 456 -70.86 50.82 -10.94
N VAL A 457 -71.89 50.96 -10.11
CA VAL A 457 -73.13 51.68 -10.47
C VAL A 457 -72.82 53.15 -10.75
N LEU A 458 -72.06 53.82 -9.86
CA LEU A 458 -71.70 55.23 -10.03
C LEU A 458 -71.00 55.48 -11.37
N ARG A 459 -70.05 54.61 -11.77
CA ARG A 459 -69.32 54.72 -13.04
C ARG A 459 -70.20 54.54 -14.29
N HIS A 460 -71.38 53.94 -14.17
CA HIS A 460 -72.26 53.64 -15.30
C HIS A 460 -73.56 54.45 -15.30
N GLN A 461 -73.77 55.36 -14.34
CA GLN A 461 -74.96 56.24 -14.31
C GLN A 461 -75.09 57.10 -15.57
N ASP A 462 -73.99 57.73 -16.02
CA ASP A 462 -74.00 58.57 -17.22
C ASP A 462 -74.35 57.78 -18.48
N LEU A 463 -73.91 56.53 -18.56
CA LEU A 463 -74.20 55.65 -19.71
C LEU A 463 -75.67 55.24 -19.73
N ALA A 464 -76.25 54.92 -18.57
CA ALA A 464 -77.68 54.62 -18.44
C ALA A 464 -78.54 55.87 -18.72
N ALA A 465 -78.13 57.03 -18.22
CA ALA A 465 -78.82 58.30 -18.44
C ALA A 465 -78.93 58.67 -19.93
N LYS A 466 -77.91 58.37 -20.74
CA LYS A 466 -77.95 58.55 -22.20
C LYS A 466 -79.07 57.76 -22.89
N LYS A 467 -79.49 56.62 -22.31
CA LYS A 467 -80.65 55.83 -22.78
C LYS A 467 -81.94 56.09 -22.00
N SER A 468 -81.96 57.13 -21.16
CA SER A 468 -83.04 57.39 -20.20
C SER A 468 -83.36 56.19 -19.30
N GLN A 469 -82.39 55.30 -19.08
CA GLN A 469 -82.54 54.14 -18.21
C GLN A 469 -82.17 54.52 -16.77
N ARG A 470 -82.76 53.82 -15.79
CA ARG A 470 -82.39 53.98 -14.36
C ARG A 470 -81.70 52.73 -13.83
N ILE A 471 -80.68 52.89 -13.00
CA ILE A 471 -80.04 51.78 -12.28
C ILE A 471 -80.51 51.84 -10.83
N GLU A 472 -81.22 50.80 -10.39
CA GLU A 472 -81.66 50.64 -9.00
C GLU A 472 -80.70 49.71 -8.25
N LEU A 473 -80.01 50.24 -7.24
CA LEU A 473 -79.12 49.48 -6.37
C LEU A 473 -79.87 49.07 -5.09
N SER A 474 -79.92 47.77 -4.81
CA SER A 474 -80.50 47.19 -3.60
C SER A 474 -79.45 46.42 -2.82
N ILE A 475 -79.13 46.88 -1.60
CA ILE A 475 -78.10 46.29 -0.75
C ILE A 475 -78.77 45.57 0.43
N LYS A 476 -78.69 44.24 0.46
CA LYS A 476 -79.23 43.38 1.52
C LYS A 476 -78.17 42.90 2.51
N SER A 477 -76.90 42.82 2.09
CA SER A 477 -75.76 42.51 2.97
C SER A 477 -74.53 43.35 2.61
N ASN A 478 -73.62 43.50 3.56
CA ASN A 478 -72.30 44.13 3.42
C ASN A 478 -71.17 43.10 3.62
N ALA A 479 -71.27 41.95 2.98
CA ALA A 479 -70.29 40.89 3.12
C ALA A 479 -68.90 41.34 2.64
N LEU A 480 -67.86 40.88 3.33
CA LEU A 480 -66.46 41.07 2.95
C LEU A 480 -65.97 39.87 2.14
N ILE A 481 -65.29 40.14 1.02
CA ILE A 481 -64.68 39.13 0.16
C ILE A 481 -63.19 39.41 0.01
N TYR A 482 -62.39 38.35 -0.19
CA TYR A 482 -60.96 38.50 -0.46
C TYR A 482 -60.70 38.54 -1.97
N GLY A 483 -60.39 39.72 -2.49
CA GLY A 483 -60.24 39.88 -3.94
C GLY A 483 -59.53 41.16 -4.38
N ASP A 484 -59.36 41.31 -5.68
CA ASP A 484 -58.78 42.49 -6.30
C ASP A 484 -59.90 43.48 -6.66
N GLU A 485 -59.87 44.66 -6.04
CA GLU A 485 -60.97 45.63 -6.12
C GLU A 485 -61.14 46.17 -7.53
N ASP A 486 -60.05 46.44 -8.24
CA ASP A 486 -60.10 46.99 -9.59
C ASP A 486 -60.69 45.96 -10.55
N ARG A 487 -60.28 44.68 -10.43
CA ARG A 487 -60.77 43.60 -11.28
C ARG A 487 -62.21 43.23 -10.98
N LEU A 488 -62.59 43.16 -9.72
CA LEU A 488 -63.97 42.88 -9.34
C LEU A 488 -64.91 44.03 -9.71
N THR A 489 -64.47 45.28 -9.56
CA THR A 489 -65.23 46.45 -10.06
C THR A 489 -65.41 46.39 -11.58
N GLU A 490 -64.35 46.04 -12.32
CA GLU A 490 -64.39 45.87 -13.77
C GLU A 490 -65.41 44.79 -14.17
N MET A 491 -65.41 43.65 -13.48
CA MET A 491 -66.37 42.57 -13.69
C MET A 491 -67.82 43.03 -13.49
N VAL A 492 -68.14 43.71 -12.38
CA VAL A 492 -69.50 44.26 -12.15
C VAL A 492 -69.85 45.29 -13.24
N GLY A 493 -68.90 46.14 -13.61
CA GLY A 493 -69.06 47.12 -14.68
C GLY A 493 -69.40 46.49 -16.03
N GLN A 494 -68.77 45.37 -16.40
CA GLN A 494 -69.09 44.65 -17.63
C GLN A 494 -70.52 44.10 -17.64
N LEU A 495 -71.01 43.57 -16.50
CA LEU A 495 -72.38 43.11 -16.37
C LEU A 495 -73.39 44.25 -16.51
N ILE A 496 -73.14 45.38 -15.83
CA ILE A 496 -73.99 46.58 -15.92
C ILE A 496 -73.97 47.16 -17.35
N SER A 497 -72.79 47.25 -17.98
CA SER A 497 -72.63 47.73 -19.35
C SER A 497 -73.41 46.87 -20.34
N ASN A 498 -73.41 45.55 -20.16
CA ASN A 498 -74.24 44.65 -20.96
C ASN A 498 -75.73 44.88 -20.71
N ALA A 499 -76.17 44.98 -19.45
CA ALA A 499 -77.56 45.29 -19.12
C ALA A 499 -78.05 46.59 -19.81
N ILE A 500 -77.24 47.65 -19.81
CA ILE A 500 -77.53 48.93 -20.50
C ILE A 500 -77.63 48.76 -22.02
N LYS A 501 -76.69 48.02 -22.61
CA LYS A 501 -76.63 47.81 -24.06
C LYS A 501 -77.82 47.02 -24.59
N TYR A 502 -78.26 46.00 -23.87
CA TYR A 502 -79.27 45.05 -24.34
C TYR A 502 -80.69 45.33 -23.84
N SER A 503 -80.87 46.26 -22.90
CA SER A 503 -82.21 46.69 -22.45
C SER A 503 -82.80 47.81 -23.32
N PRO A 504 -84.14 47.89 -23.45
CA PRO A 504 -84.82 49.00 -24.14
C PRO A 504 -84.54 50.37 -23.50
N PHE A 505 -84.75 51.45 -24.25
CA PHE A 505 -84.71 52.81 -23.70
C PHE A 505 -85.78 52.99 -22.62
N GLY A 506 -85.48 53.74 -21.55
CA GLY A 506 -86.43 53.96 -20.44
C GLY A 506 -86.55 52.81 -19.41
N SER A 507 -85.88 51.69 -19.63
CA SER A 507 -85.94 50.51 -18.75
C SER A 507 -85.19 50.69 -17.43
N THR A 508 -85.48 49.80 -16.48
CA THR A 508 -84.77 49.72 -15.20
C THR A 508 -83.77 48.57 -15.18
N ILE A 509 -82.58 48.82 -14.68
CA ILE A 509 -81.56 47.80 -14.41
C ILE A 509 -81.44 47.66 -12.90
N TRP A 510 -81.60 46.45 -12.38
CA TRP A 510 -81.49 46.18 -10.96
C TRP A 510 -80.13 45.57 -10.65
N VAL A 511 -79.43 46.15 -9.68
CA VAL A 511 -78.21 45.57 -9.10
C VAL A 511 -78.52 45.22 -7.65
N THR A 512 -78.51 43.93 -7.33
CA THR A 512 -78.78 43.44 -5.97
C THR A 512 -77.52 42.83 -5.38
N VAL A 513 -77.19 43.23 -4.15
CA VAL A 513 -76.12 42.62 -3.35
C VAL A 513 -76.74 41.89 -2.17
N SER A 514 -76.49 40.60 -2.04
CA SER A 514 -76.98 39.75 -0.95
C SER A 514 -75.89 38.80 -0.46
N GLU A 515 -76.18 38.08 0.62
CA GLU A 515 -75.30 37.06 1.18
C GLU A 515 -76.15 35.87 1.63
N GLU A 516 -75.78 34.67 1.19
CA GLU A 516 -76.41 33.41 1.59
C GLU A 516 -75.31 32.36 1.83
N ASN A 517 -75.36 31.63 2.95
CA ASN A 517 -74.45 30.51 3.25
C ASN A 517 -72.94 30.84 3.11
N HIS A 518 -72.48 32.00 3.60
CA HIS A 518 -71.09 32.46 3.49
C HIS A 518 -70.61 32.65 2.04
N VAL A 519 -71.54 32.97 1.15
CA VAL A 519 -71.27 33.35 -0.24
C VAL A 519 -71.93 34.70 -0.50
N GLY A 520 -71.11 35.65 -0.92
CA GLY A 520 -71.58 36.98 -1.29
C GLY A 520 -72.02 36.97 -2.74
N ARG A 521 -73.23 37.46 -3.00
CA ARG A 521 -73.89 37.37 -4.30
C ARG A 521 -74.14 38.77 -4.87
N ILE A 522 -73.76 38.98 -6.13
CA ILE A 522 -74.11 40.15 -6.94
C ILE A 522 -75.01 39.68 -8.09
N GLU A 523 -76.20 40.26 -8.18
CA GLU A 523 -77.16 39.98 -9.24
C GLU A 523 -77.38 41.25 -10.06
N VAL A 524 -77.17 41.18 -11.37
CA VAL A 524 -77.50 42.25 -12.32
C VAL A 524 -78.65 41.77 -13.19
N ARG A 525 -79.83 42.35 -12.99
CA ARG A 525 -81.04 42.04 -13.73
C ARG A 525 -81.38 43.14 -14.72
N ASP A 526 -81.68 42.74 -15.94
CA ASP A 526 -82.03 43.61 -17.04
C ASP A 526 -83.44 43.33 -17.58
N GLU A 527 -83.99 44.26 -18.37
CA GLU A 527 -85.26 44.12 -19.09
C GLU A 527 -85.03 43.88 -20.59
N GLY A 528 -83.89 43.27 -20.93
CA GLY A 528 -83.47 43.02 -22.30
C GLY A 528 -84.19 41.87 -22.99
N GLN A 529 -83.64 41.49 -24.14
CA GLN A 529 -84.21 40.46 -25.01
C GLN A 529 -84.15 39.04 -24.42
N GLY A 530 -83.54 38.83 -23.25
CA GLY A 530 -83.37 37.51 -22.63
C GLY A 530 -82.36 36.62 -23.35
N LEU A 531 -82.13 35.42 -22.81
CA LEU A 531 -81.15 34.45 -23.31
C LEU A 531 -81.83 33.14 -23.72
N SER A 532 -81.45 32.57 -24.87
CA SER A 532 -81.82 31.19 -25.24
C SER A 532 -80.98 30.16 -24.47
N GLU A 533 -81.40 28.87 -24.45
CA GLU A 533 -80.60 27.81 -23.82
C GLU A 533 -79.23 27.61 -24.48
N GLU A 534 -79.14 27.81 -25.79
CA GLU A 534 -77.86 27.81 -26.53
C GLU A 534 -77.00 29.02 -26.12
N ASP A 535 -77.60 30.21 -25.98
CA ASP A 535 -76.89 31.40 -25.53
C ASP A 535 -76.33 31.22 -24.11
N LYS A 536 -77.08 30.59 -23.19
CA LYS A 536 -76.61 30.29 -21.82
C LYS A 536 -75.35 29.42 -21.81
N PHE A 537 -75.23 28.47 -22.75
CA PHE A 537 -74.04 27.61 -22.86
C PHE A 537 -72.85 28.31 -23.53
N LEU A 538 -73.12 29.26 -24.43
CA LEU A 538 -72.10 29.95 -25.21
C LEU A 538 -71.62 31.28 -24.59
N MET A 539 -72.37 31.88 -23.67
CA MET A 539 -72.16 33.26 -23.20
C MET A 539 -70.80 33.57 -22.58
N PHE A 540 -70.13 32.58 -21.99
CA PHE A 540 -68.78 32.77 -21.41
C PHE A 540 -67.63 32.33 -22.32
N ARG A 541 -67.92 31.83 -23.53
CA ARG A 541 -66.89 31.50 -24.51
C ARG A 541 -66.45 32.75 -25.25
N LYS A 542 -65.15 32.83 -25.56
CA LYS A 542 -64.55 33.97 -26.28
C LYS A 542 -65.15 34.10 -27.70
N PHE A 543 -65.36 35.34 -28.14
CA PHE A 543 -65.80 35.70 -29.50
C PHE A 543 -67.16 35.14 -29.94
N GLN A 544 -68.01 34.74 -29.00
CA GLN A 544 -69.36 34.30 -29.33
C GLN A 544 -70.29 35.50 -29.48
N ARG A 545 -71.02 35.55 -30.59
CA ARG A 545 -72.16 36.48 -30.76
C ARG A 545 -73.43 35.75 -30.33
N LEU A 546 -73.99 36.19 -29.21
CA LEU A 546 -75.28 35.72 -28.74
C LEU A 546 -76.41 36.23 -29.63
N SER A 547 -77.57 35.57 -29.57
CA SER A 547 -78.71 35.92 -30.41
C SER A 547 -79.31 37.31 -30.12
N ALA A 548 -79.02 37.88 -28.94
CA ALA A 548 -79.46 39.21 -28.53
C ALA A 548 -78.70 40.35 -29.24
N GLN A 549 -79.44 41.35 -29.73
CA GLN A 549 -78.90 42.52 -30.42
C GLN A 549 -78.90 43.76 -29.50
N PRO A 550 -77.85 44.60 -29.50
CA PRO A 550 -77.84 45.85 -28.75
C PRO A 550 -78.94 46.81 -29.23
N THR A 551 -79.61 47.49 -28.30
CA THR A 551 -80.80 48.31 -28.58
C THR A 551 -80.47 49.70 -29.14
N GLY A 552 -79.21 50.16 -29.02
CA GLY A 552 -78.75 51.48 -29.45
C GLY A 552 -77.76 51.45 -30.62
N GLY A 553 -77.65 50.33 -31.34
CA GLY A 553 -76.71 50.18 -32.45
C GLY A 553 -75.24 50.02 -32.02
N GLU A 554 -75.00 49.72 -30.74
CA GLU A 554 -73.64 49.48 -30.23
C GLU A 554 -73.03 48.20 -30.81
N THR A 555 -71.70 48.16 -30.97
CA THR A 555 -71.01 46.94 -31.39
C THR A 555 -70.58 46.11 -30.18
N SER A 556 -70.94 44.82 -30.18
CA SER A 556 -70.51 43.85 -29.16
C SER A 556 -69.57 42.81 -29.79
N VAL A 557 -68.41 42.60 -29.16
CA VAL A 557 -67.33 41.71 -29.64
C VAL A 557 -67.42 40.32 -28.99
N GLY A 558 -68.33 40.11 -28.03
CA GLY A 558 -68.49 38.82 -27.35
C GLY A 558 -67.33 38.47 -26.38
N LEU A 559 -66.55 39.46 -25.94
CA LEU A 559 -65.42 39.27 -25.02
C LEU A 559 -65.74 39.63 -23.57
N GLY A 560 -66.69 40.53 -23.32
CA GLY A 560 -66.97 41.06 -21.96
C GLY A 560 -67.39 39.98 -20.97
N LEU A 561 -68.28 39.06 -21.36
CA LEU A 561 -68.71 37.95 -20.49
C LEU A 561 -67.60 36.90 -20.29
N ALA A 562 -66.76 36.64 -21.29
CA ALA A 562 -65.59 35.77 -21.14
C ALA A 562 -64.56 36.35 -20.15
N LEU A 563 -64.40 37.68 -20.12
CA LEU A 563 -63.58 38.37 -19.11
C LEU A 563 -64.19 38.26 -17.71
N VAL A 564 -65.51 38.46 -17.58
CA VAL A 564 -66.25 38.26 -16.32
C VAL A 564 -66.00 36.85 -15.78
N LYS A 565 -66.17 35.82 -16.61
CA LYS A 565 -65.92 34.43 -16.21
C LYS A 565 -64.50 34.22 -15.69
N ARG A 566 -63.50 34.77 -16.39
CA ARG A 566 -62.10 34.64 -15.97
C ARG A 566 -61.80 35.37 -14.66
N ILE A 567 -62.31 36.59 -14.48
CA ILE A 567 -62.13 37.33 -13.22
C ILE A 567 -62.76 36.56 -12.06
N VAL A 568 -63.96 36.01 -12.25
CA VAL A 568 -64.66 35.21 -11.23
C VAL A 568 -63.88 33.93 -10.91
N ASP A 569 -63.40 33.19 -11.91
CA ASP A 569 -62.61 31.98 -11.72
C ASP A 569 -61.30 32.26 -10.95
N LEU A 570 -60.64 33.39 -11.25
CA LEU A 570 -59.44 33.87 -10.53
C LEU A 570 -59.71 34.24 -9.05
N HIS A 571 -60.97 34.51 -8.71
CA HIS A 571 -61.44 34.78 -7.35
C HIS A 571 -62.16 33.58 -6.72
N SER A 572 -62.03 32.40 -7.33
CA SER A 572 -62.64 31.15 -6.84
C SER A 572 -64.18 31.24 -6.69
N GLY A 573 -64.81 32.07 -7.51
CA GLY A 573 -66.26 32.27 -7.51
C GLY A 573 -66.99 31.45 -8.59
N LYS A 574 -68.29 31.69 -8.70
CA LYS A 574 -69.16 31.13 -9.74
C LYS A 574 -69.92 32.25 -10.44
N VAL A 575 -70.16 32.10 -11.74
CA VAL A 575 -70.99 33.03 -12.51
C VAL A 575 -71.86 32.27 -13.50
N TRP A 576 -73.13 32.65 -13.56
CA TRP A 576 -74.11 32.11 -14.49
C TRP A 576 -75.18 33.17 -14.81
N ALA A 577 -76.13 32.83 -15.67
CA ALA A 577 -77.24 33.71 -16.01
C ALA A 577 -78.56 32.93 -16.02
N GLU A 578 -79.61 33.57 -15.53
CA GLU A 578 -80.98 33.08 -15.52
C GLU A 578 -81.85 33.95 -16.43
N SER A 579 -82.65 33.32 -17.27
CA SER A 579 -83.59 34.02 -18.14
C SER A 579 -84.78 33.11 -18.43
N GLN A 580 -85.99 33.69 -18.37
CA GLN A 580 -87.26 32.99 -18.63
C GLN A 580 -87.59 32.88 -20.14
N GLY A 581 -86.63 33.20 -21.01
CA GLY A 581 -86.77 33.15 -22.45
C GLY A 581 -86.80 34.54 -23.11
N LYS A 582 -87.03 34.56 -24.42
CA LYS A 582 -86.95 35.78 -25.23
C LYS A 582 -87.94 36.86 -24.75
N GLY A 583 -87.46 38.09 -24.60
CA GLY A 583 -88.24 39.29 -24.23
C GLY A 583 -88.59 39.39 -22.74
N LYS A 584 -88.01 38.56 -21.87
CA LYS A 584 -88.29 38.55 -20.42
C LYS A 584 -87.09 39.02 -19.56
N GLY A 585 -86.07 39.61 -20.18
CA GLY A 585 -84.83 40.01 -19.50
C GLY A 585 -83.93 38.84 -19.11
N ALA A 586 -82.76 39.16 -18.60
CA ALA A 586 -81.84 38.22 -17.99
C ALA A 586 -81.36 38.71 -16.62
N THR A 587 -80.99 37.76 -15.76
CA THR A 587 -80.34 38.02 -14.47
C THR A 587 -78.99 37.34 -14.48
N PHE A 588 -77.92 38.13 -14.45
CA PHE A 588 -76.56 37.62 -14.33
C PHE A 588 -76.17 37.56 -12.86
N ILE A 589 -75.73 36.39 -12.40
CA ILE A 589 -75.49 36.11 -10.99
C ILE A 589 -74.03 35.75 -10.83
N VAL A 590 -73.35 36.46 -9.93
CA VAL A 590 -71.98 36.21 -9.50
C VAL A 590 -71.97 35.86 -8.03
N GLU A 591 -71.32 34.76 -7.69
CA GLU A 591 -71.09 34.30 -6.31
C GLU A 591 -69.60 34.30 -6.00
N LEU A 592 -69.23 34.92 -4.88
CA LEU A 592 -67.86 35.03 -4.39
C LEU A 592 -67.77 34.53 -2.94
N PRO A 593 -66.71 33.80 -2.56
CA PRO A 593 -66.55 33.33 -1.18
C PRO A 593 -66.39 34.51 -0.21
N THR A 594 -67.20 34.55 0.86
CA THR A 594 -67.03 35.56 1.92
C THR A 594 -65.91 35.19 2.86
N VAL A 595 -65.24 36.18 3.44
CA VAL A 595 -64.28 36.00 4.52
C VAL A 595 -65.00 36.28 5.83
N GLU A 596 -64.88 35.38 6.82
CA GLU A 596 -65.38 35.65 8.17
C GLU A 596 -64.66 36.88 8.74
N ALA A 597 -65.44 37.88 9.18
CA ALA A 597 -64.88 39.03 9.88
C ALA A 597 -64.17 38.55 11.16
N PRO A 598 -62.92 38.94 11.44
CA PRO A 598 -62.22 38.51 12.64
C PRO A 598 -62.97 38.97 13.89
N ALA A 599 -63.25 38.03 14.81
CA ALA A 599 -63.84 38.31 16.11
C ALA A 599 -62.99 39.33 16.88
N ILE A 600 -63.54 40.51 17.13
CA ILE A 600 -62.92 41.54 17.96
C ILE A 600 -62.84 41.00 19.39
N ASN A 601 -61.62 40.81 19.90
CA ASN A 601 -61.33 40.39 21.26
C ASN A 601 -61.07 41.65 22.13
N PRO A 602 -62.01 42.10 23.00
CA PRO A 602 -61.85 43.34 23.73
C PRO A 602 -61.13 43.08 25.07
N ALA A 603 -59.80 43.11 25.06
CA ALA A 603 -59.01 43.23 26.28
C ALA A 603 -57.66 43.88 26.00
N LYS A 604 -57.64 45.23 25.93
CA LYS A 604 -56.53 46.13 26.31
C LYS A 604 -56.86 47.58 25.95
N VAL A 605 -57.54 48.29 26.85
CA VAL A 605 -57.15 49.65 27.30
C VAL A 605 -57.57 49.76 28.77
N SER A 606 -56.58 49.73 29.64
CA SER A 606 -56.66 50.19 31.03
C SER A 606 -56.37 51.69 31.07
N SER A 607 -57.03 52.37 32.02
CA SER A 607 -57.02 53.81 32.39
C SER A 607 -57.99 54.70 31.64
#